data_AF-A0A351J8E0-F1
#
_entry.id   AF-A0A351J8E0-F1
#
_cell.length_a   1.000
_cell.length_b   1.000
_cell.length_c   1.000
_cell.angle_alpha   90.00
_cell.angle_beta   90.00
_cell.angle_gamma   90.00
#
_symmetry.space_group_name_H-M   'P 1'
#
loop_
_entity.id
_entity.type
_entity.pdbx_description
1 polymer ?
#
loop_
_entity_poly.entity_id
_entity_poly.type
_entity_poly.pdbx_seq_one_letter_code
_entity_poly.pdbx_strand_id
1 'polypeptide(L)'
;MEVDYVEMSDYFDAVPDYYTPVIISSEKLIAENPQMVERFMAAVARGYEYAIENPAESAEILLKHAPELSPESVKASQDWLSPRYAEDAPQWGYQQAEVWKDFGDWMYNNGLIAGEFDYQKAYTNRFIPEK
;
A
#
# COMPACT_ATOMS: atom_id res chain seq x y z
N MET A 1 -17.89 20.22 14.83
CA MET A 1 -18.04 18.80 15.18
C MET A 1 -16.66 18.36 15.62
N GLU A 2 -16.53 17.95 16.87
CA GLU A 2 -15.24 17.48 17.40
C GLU A 2 -14.97 16.13 16.73
N VAL A 3 -13.80 15.99 16.11
CA VAL A 3 -13.38 14.76 15.41
C VAL A 3 -12.24 14.20 16.22
N ASP A 4 -12.45 13.01 16.77
CA ASP A 4 -11.39 12.25 17.43
C ASP A 4 -10.53 11.57 16.37
N TYR A 5 -9.22 11.80 16.44
CA TYR A 5 -8.24 11.09 15.62
C TYR A 5 -7.71 9.89 16.40
N VAL A 6 -7.77 8.71 15.79
CA VAL A 6 -7.21 7.47 16.34
C VAL A 6 -6.08 7.05 15.42
N GLU A 7 -4.86 7.17 15.94
CA GLU A 7 -3.65 6.71 15.27
C GLU A 7 -3.57 5.19 15.42
N MET A 8 -3.74 4.44 14.33
CA MET A 8 -3.73 2.97 14.40
C MET A 8 -2.39 2.41 14.88
N SER A 9 -1.28 3.14 14.66
CA SER A 9 0.04 2.75 15.14
C SER A 9 0.17 2.72 16.67
N ASP A 10 -0.70 3.42 17.41
CA ASP A 10 -0.77 3.32 18.88
C ASP A 10 -1.40 2.00 19.37
N TYR A 11 -1.97 1.20 18.47
CA TYR A 11 -2.74 -0.01 18.78
C TYR A 11 -2.15 -1.29 18.18
N PHE A 12 -0.88 -1.28 17.80
CA PHE A 12 -0.23 -2.46 17.22
C PHE A 12 -0.12 -3.66 18.17
N ASP A 13 -0.23 -3.43 19.48
CA ASP A 13 -0.38 -4.50 20.48
C ASP A 13 -1.72 -5.27 20.37
N ALA A 14 -2.75 -4.65 19.79
CA ALA A 14 -4.08 -5.22 19.63
C ALA A 14 -4.33 -5.77 18.22
N VAL A 15 -3.86 -5.05 17.19
CA VAL A 15 -3.97 -5.43 15.77
C VAL A 15 -2.60 -5.23 15.13
N PRO A 16 -1.97 -6.27 14.53
CA PRO A 16 -0.64 -6.14 13.94
C PRO A 16 -0.59 -5.02 12.90
N ASP A 17 0.59 -4.43 12.70
CA ASP A 17 0.82 -3.56 11.56
C ASP A 17 0.76 -4.39 10.26
N TYR A 18 -0.20 -4.09 9.39
CA TYR A 18 -0.47 -4.85 8.16
C TYR A 18 -0.49 -3.94 6.94
N TYR A 19 -0.22 -4.50 5.75
CA TYR A 19 -0.23 -3.73 4.51
C TYR A 19 -1.63 -3.24 4.14
N THR A 20 -1.84 -1.92 4.17
CA THR A 20 -3.06 -1.28 3.66
C THR A 20 -2.80 0.13 3.14
N PRO A 21 -3.33 0.50 1.95
CA PRO A 21 -3.94 -0.38 0.96
C PRO A 21 -2.91 -1.24 0.21
N VAL A 22 -3.38 -2.23 -0.56
CA VAL A 22 -2.54 -3.05 -1.46
C VAL A 22 -3.08 -3.06 -2.90
N ILE A 23 -2.20 -3.31 -3.87
CA ILE A 23 -2.56 -3.56 -5.27
C ILE A 23 -2.72 -5.07 -5.46
N ILE A 24 -3.85 -5.48 -6.05
CA ILE A 24 -4.16 -6.90 -6.29
C ILE A 24 -4.38 -7.19 -7.77
N SER A 25 -4.08 -8.42 -8.18
CA SER A 25 -4.38 -8.95 -9.51
C SER A 25 -4.79 -10.42 -9.37
N SER A 26 -5.59 -10.92 -10.32
CA SER A 26 -5.91 -12.35 -10.38
C SER A 26 -4.68 -13.18 -10.77
N GLU A 27 -4.58 -14.39 -10.22
CA GLU A 27 -3.57 -15.39 -10.60
C GLU A 27 -3.63 -15.71 -12.10
N LYS A 28 -4.84 -15.76 -12.67
CA LYS A 28 -5.07 -15.97 -14.11
C LYS A 28 -4.38 -14.90 -14.96
N LEU A 29 -4.57 -13.61 -14.63
CA LEU A 29 -3.95 -12.52 -15.38
C LEU A 29 -2.41 -12.55 -15.25
N ILE A 30 -1.91 -12.86 -14.05
CA ILE A 30 -0.47 -13.00 -13.79
C ILE A 30 0.13 -14.13 -14.64
N ALA A 31 -0.57 -15.26 -14.76
CA ALA A 31 -0.12 -16.41 -15.54
C ALA A 31 -0.22 -16.17 -17.05
N GLU A 32 -1.33 -15.59 -17.52
CA GLU A 32 -1.59 -15.39 -18.95
C GLU A 32 -0.85 -14.19 -19.54
N ASN A 33 -0.62 -13.12 -18.76
CA ASN A 33 0.00 -11.90 -19.25
C ASN A 33 0.94 -11.24 -18.21
N PRO A 34 2.01 -11.92 -17.79
CA PRO A 34 2.94 -11.39 -16.78
C PRO A 34 3.61 -10.08 -17.22
N GLN A 35 3.85 -9.90 -18.52
CA GLN A 35 4.47 -8.67 -19.05
C GLN A 35 3.57 -7.44 -18.90
N MET A 36 2.24 -7.62 -18.98
CA MET A 36 1.31 -6.51 -18.70
C MET A 36 1.39 -6.12 -17.23
N VAL A 37 1.42 -7.10 -16.32
CA VAL A 37 1.54 -6.85 -14.87
C VAL A 37 2.85 -6.14 -14.55
N GLU A 38 3.96 -6.59 -15.12
CA GLU A 38 5.28 -5.98 -14.96
C GLU A 38 5.31 -4.52 -15.44
N ARG A 39 4.79 -4.24 -16.65
CA ARG A 39 4.71 -2.86 -17.17
C ARG A 39 3.79 -1.98 -16.34
N PHE A 40 2.68 -2.52 -15.83
CA PHE A 40 1.77 -1.79 -14.96
C PHE A 40 2.46 -1.43 -13.65
N MET A 41 3.06 -2.39 -12.96
CA MET A 41 3.77 -2.15 -11.71
C MET A 41 4.94 -1.18 -11.88
N ALA A 42 5.70 -1.28 -12.98
CA ALA A 42 6.76 -0.32 -13.28
C ALA A 42 6.23 1.12 -13.50
N ALA A 43 5.06 1.29 -14.13
CA ALA A 43 4.45 2.60 -14.30
C ALA A 43 3.90 3.17 -12.97
N VAL A 44 3.29 2.32 -12.15
CA VAL A 44 2.77 2.72 -10.83
C VAL A 44 3.91 3.09 -9.89
N ALA A 45 5.00 2.31 -9.86
CA ALA A 45 6.17 2.61 -9.05
C ALA A 45 6.74 3.99 -9.37
N ARG A 46 6.94 4.31 -10.66
CA ARG A 46 7.37 5.66 -11.09
C ARG A 46 6.42 6.76 -10.61
N GLY A 47 5.11 6.51 -10.60
CA GLY A 47 4.13 7.48 -10.13
C GLY A 47 4.23 7.75 -8.63
N TYR A 48 4.39 6.71 -7.82
CA TYR A 48 4.58 6.87 -6.37
C TYR A 48 5.95 7.46 -6.03
N GLU A 49 7.02 7.06 -6.72
CA GLU A 49 8.35 7.68 -6.57
C GLU A 49 8.29 9.18 -6.90
N TYR A 50 7.61 9.55 -7.98
CA TYR A 50 7.36 10.96 -8.29
C TYR A 50 6.60 11.67 -7.17
N ALA A 51 5.59 11.02 -6.59
CA ALA A 51 4.78 11.58 -5.53
C ALA A 51 5.54 11.74 -4.20
N ILE A 52 6.46 10.82 -3.90
CA ILE A 52 7.39 10.94 -2.78
C ILE A 52 8.28 12.17 -2.95
N GLU A 53 8.83 12.37 -4.15
CA GLU A 53 9.79 13.46 -4.43
C GLU A 53 9.12 14.83 -4.67
N ASN A 54 7.89 14.84 -5.17
CA ASN A 54 7.18 16.05 -5.62
C ASN A 54 5.77 16.12 -5.01
N PRO A 55 5.63 16.24 -3.67
CA PRO A 55 4.33 16.21 -2.98
C PRO A 55 3.38 17.30 -3.47
N ALA A 56 3.84 18.55 -3.56
CA ALA A 56 3.01 19.67 -3.97
C ALA A 56 2.47 19.51 -5.40
N GLU A 57 3.32 19.07 -6.34
CA GLU A 57 2.89 18.88 -7.73
C GLU A 57 1.96 17.68 -7.87
N SER A 58 2.22 16.60 -7.14
CA SER A 58 1.37 15.40 -7.13
C SER A 58 -0.03 15.69 -6.59
N ALA A 59 -0.14 16.57 -5.58
CA ALA A 59 -1.42 17.08 -5.11
C ALA A 59 -2.19 17.85 -6.21
N GLU A 60 -1.50 18.71 -6.97
CA GLU A 60 -2.12 19.44 -8.10
C GLU A 60 -2.54 18.49 -9.24
N ILE A 61 -1.74 17.46 -9.53
CA ILE A 61 -2.11 16.41 -10.50
C ILE A 61 -3.39 15.71 -10.06
N LEU A 62 -3.51 15.33 -8.78
CA LEU A 62 -4.73 14.72 -8.25
C LEU A 62 -5.93 15.68 -8.38
N LEU A 63 -5.80 16.93 -7.95
CA LEU A 63 -6.88 17.93 -8.01
C LEU A 63 -7.34 18.24 -9.43
N LYS A 64 -6.44 18.14 -10.42
CA LYS A 64 -6.80 18.27 -11.84
C LYS A 64 -7.73 17.13 -12.30
N HIS A 65 -7.54 15.93 -11.77
CA HIS A 65 -8.29 14.73 -12.16
C HIS A 65 -9.50 14.43 -11.26
N ALA A 66 -9.51 14.95 -10.03
CA ALA A 66 -10.59 14.84 -9.05
C ALA A 66 -10.90 16.24 -8.46
N PRO A 67 -11.46 17.17 -9.25
CA PRO A 67 -11.68 18.57 -8.86
C PRO A 67 -12.72 18.75 -7.75
N GLU A 68 -13.49 17.72 -7.42
CA GLU A 68 -14.44 17.69 -6.31
C GLU A 68 -13.77 17.60 -4.93
N LEU A 69 -12.50 17.22 -4.87
CA LEU A 69 -11.74 17.13 -3.62
C LEU A 69 -11.39 18.52 -3.07
N SER A 70 -11.28 18.61 -1.75
CA SER A 70 -10.79 19.82 -1.08
C SER A 70 -9.29 20.04 -1.37
N PRO A 71 -8.88 21.17 -2.00
CA PRO A 71 -7.47 21.42 -2.29
C PRO A 71 -6.60 21.49 -1.03
N GLU A 72 -7.13 22.05 0.06
CA GLU A 72 -6.42 22.13 1.33
C GLU A 72 -6.17 20.74 1.90
N SER A 73 -7.19 19.88 1.91
CA SER A 73 -7.09 18.52 2.44
C SER A 73 -6.16 17.64 1.61
N VAL A 74 -6.21 17.77 0.27
CA VAL A 74 -5.33 16.98 -0.61
C VAL A 74 -3.87 17.37 -0.42
N LYS A 75 -3.55 18.68 -0.33
CA LYS A 75 -2.18 19.14 -0.11
C LYS A 75 -1.64 18.68 1.24
N ALA A 76 -2.42 18.87 2.31
CA ALA A 76 -2.04 18.41 3.65
C ALA A 76 -1.86 16.88 3.69
N SER A 77 -2.75 16.12 3.04
CA SER A 77 -2.64 14.68 2.94
C SER A 77 -1.40 14.25 2.17
N GLN A 78 -1.07 14.93 1.07
CA GLN A 78 0.08 14.56 0.26
C GLN A 78 1.38 14.87 0.99
N ASP A 79 1.48 16.01 1.68
CA ASP A 79 2.64 16.34 2.53
C ASP A 79 2.85 15.31 3.64
N TRP A 80 1.75 14.78 4.21
CA TRP A 80 1.82 13.73 5.23
C TRP A 80 2.19 12.36 4.67
N LEU A 81 1.59 11.93 3.55
CA LEU A 81 1.75 10.57 3.01
C LEU A 81 3.02 10.39 2.19
N SER A 82 3.54 11.44 1.56
CA SER A 82 4.70 11.33 0.66
C SER A 82 5.93 10.69 1.31
N PRO A 83 6.37 11.04 2.54
CA PRO A 83 7.47 10.33 3.19
C PRO A 83 7.13 8.88 3.59
N ARG A 84 5.85 8.50 3.61
CA ARG A 84 5.35 7.21 4.14
C ARG A 84 5.13 6.14 3.09
N TYR A 85 5.04 6.49 1.80
CA TYR A 85 4.74 5.52 0.74
C TYR A 85 5.77 4.39 0.58
N ALA A 86 7.00 4.60 1.04
CA ALA A 86 8.08 3.61 1.01
C ALA A 86 8.87 3.58 2.34
N GLU A 87 8.24 4.04 3.43
CA GLU A 87 8.86 4.06 4.76
C GLU A 87 9.25 2.63 5.18
N ASP A 88 10.44 2.51 5.78
CA ASP A 88 11.05 1.26 6.26
C ASP A 88 11.20 0.13 5.21
N ALA A 89 11.05 0.46 3.92
CA ALA A 89 11.22 -0.47 2.81
C ALA A 89 12.44 -0.11 1.95
N PRO A 90 13.13 -1.09 1.34
CA PRO A 90 14.23 -0.81 0.42
C PRO A 90 13.78 -0.05 -0.84
N GLN A 91 12.51 -0.16 -1.20
CA GLN A 91 11.86 0.54 -2.33
C GLN A 91 10.34 0.48 -2.20
N TRP A 92 9.65 1.37 -2.92
CA TRP A 92 8.18 1.38 -2.97
C TRP A 92 7.61 0.02 -3.39
N GLY A 93 6.53 -0.38 -2.73
CA GLY A 93 5.79 -1.61 -3.04
C GLY A 93 6.42 -2.90 -2.50
N TYR A 94 7.62 -2.86 -1.91
CA TYR A 94 8.24 -4.04 -1.30
C TYR A 94 7.46 -4.53 -0.08
N GLN A 95 7.14 -5.83 -0.07
CA GLN A 95 6.42 -6.46 1.04
C GLN A 95 7.27 -7.53 1.73
N GLN A 96 7.28 -7.49 3.06
CA GLN A 96 7.96 -8.43 3.94
C GLN A 96 7.07 -9.64 4.21
N ALA A 97 7.68 -10.83 4.29
CA ALA A 97 6.95 -12.08 4.52
C ALA A 97 6.33 -12.11 5.92
N GLU A 98 7.06 -11.57 6.88
CA GLU A 98 6.75 -11.53 8.30
C GLU A 98 5.45 -10.76 8.55
N VAL A 99 5.25 -9.62 7.87
CA VAL A 99 4.02 -8.81 7.98
C VAL A 99 2.77 -9.62 7.57
N TRP A 100 2.85 -10.36 6.46
CA TRP A 100 1.74 -11.20 6.01
C TRP A 100 1.50 -12.39 6.93
N LYS A 101 2.57 -13.00 7.43
CA LYS A 101 2.50 -14.12 8.36
C LYS A 101 1.85 -13.68 9.68
N ASP A 102 2.32 -12.58 10.27
CA ASP A 102 1.85 -12.09 11.57
C ASP A 102 0.38 -11.67 11.51
N PHE A 103 -0.04 -11.03 10.41
CA PHE A 103 -1.45 -10.71 10.18
C PHE A 103 -2.33 -11.97 10.02
N GLY A 104 -1.86 -12.96 9.26
CA GLY A 104 -2.54 -14.25 9.09
C GLY A 104 -2.69 -15.02 10.40
N ASP A 105 -1.62 -15.11 11.18
CA ASP A 105 -1.60 -15.76 12.49
C ASP A 105 -2.54 -15.05 13.46
N TRP A 106 -2.53 -13.71 13.48
CA TRP A 106 -3.46 -12.93 14.29
C TRP A 106 -4.91 -13.19 13.91
N MET A 107 -5.26 -13.22 12.62
CA MET A 107 -6.62 -13.54 12.17
C MET A 107 -7.04 -14.95 12.59
N TYR A 108 -6.14 -15.93 12.48
CA TYR A 108 -6.41 -17.31 12.88
C TYR A 108 -6.62 -17.42 14.40
N ASN A 109 -5.70 -16.86 15.20
CA ASN A 109 -5.73 -16.91 16.66
C ASN A 109 -6.97 -16.21 17.24
N ASN A 110 -7.49 -15.19 16.57
CA ASN A 110 -8.72 -14.50 16.95
C ASN A 110 -9.99 -15.11 16.34
N GLY A 111 -9.90 -16.25 15.64
CA GLY A 111 -11.05 -16.95 15.07
C GLY A 111 -11.73 -16.21 13.90
N LEU A 112 -11.01 -15.30 13.23
CA LEU A 112 -11.51 -14.54 12.08
C LEU A 112 -11.46 -15.36 10.78
N ILE A 113 -10.60 -16.37 10.72
CA ILE A 113 -10.48 -17.31 9.60
C ILE A 113 -10.51 -18.76 10.07
N ALA A 114 -11.05 -19.65 9.24
CA ALA A 114 -11.34 -21.03 9.61
C ALA A 114 -10.13 -21.99 9.56
N GLY A 115 -8.99 -21.55 9.04
CA GLY A 115 -7.82 -22.41 8.85
C GLY A 115 -6.53 -21.61 8.71
N GLU A 116 -5.41 -22.32 8.67
CA GLU A 116 -4.08 -21.73 8.49
C GLU A 116 -4.01 -20.91 7.20
N PHE A 117 -3.46 -19.71 7.31
CA PHE A 117 -3.27 -18.78 6.20
C PHE A 117 -1.93 -19.02 5.52
N ASP A 118 -1.96 -19.41 4.25
CA ASP A 118 -0.76 -19.55 3.42
C ASP A 118 -0.27 -18.18 2.94
N TYR A 119 0.45 -17.47 3.82
CA TYR A 119 0.94 -16.12 3.55
C TYR A 119 1.87 -16.04 2.34
N GLN A 120 2.55 -17.13 1.98
CA GLN A 120 3.44 -17.18 0.81
C GLN A 120 2.68 -17.09 -0.52
N LYS A 121 1.39 -17.43 -0.53
CA LYS A 121 0.51 -17.27 -1.69
C LYS A 121 -0.22 -15.92 -1.72
N ALA A 122 -0.18 -15.16 -0.63
CA ALA A 122 -0.94 -13.92 -0.50
C ALA A 122 -0.30 -12.74 -1.25
N TYR A 123 1.01 -12.79 -1.50
CA TYR A 123 1.73 -11.69 -2.14
C TYR A 123 2.91 -12.17 -2.99
N THR A 124 3.44 -11.27 -3.82
CA THR A 124 4.70 -11.50 -4.53
C THR A 124 5.42 -10.19 -4.81
N ASN A 125 6.73 -10.16 -4.59
CA ASN A 125 7.59 -9.03 -4.96
C ASN A 125 8.14 -9.14 -6.39
N ARG A 126 7.76 -10.18 -7.15
CA ARG A 126 8.28 -10.47 -8.51
C ARG A 126 8.13 -9.31 -9.49
N PHE A 127 7.08 -8.49 -9.33
CA PHE A 127 6.73 -7.43 -10.28
C PHE A 127 7.17 -6.04 -9.83
N ILE A 128 7.92 -5.94 -8.72
CA ILE A 128 8.54 -4.68 -8.31
C ILE A 128 9.73 -4.43 -9.24
N PRO A 129 9.86 -3.24 -9.85
CA PRO A 129 10.97 -2.94 -10.74
C PRO A 129 12.32 -3.01 -10.00
N GLU A 130 13.38 -3.34 -10.72
CA GLU A 130 14.75 -3.19 -10.21
C GLU A 130 15.14 -1.70 -10.17
N LYS A 131 15.94 -1.32 -9.17
CA LYS A 131 16.52 0.02 -9.05
C LYS A 131 17.74 0.20 -9.95
#